data_AF-A0A7C5A5Z9-F1
#
_entry.id   AF-A0A7C5A5Z9-F1
#
_cell.length_a   1.000
_cell.length_b   1.000
_cell.length_c   1.000
_cell.angle_alpha   90.00
_cell.angle_beta   90.00
_cell.angle_gamma   90.00
#
_symmetry.space_group_name_H-M   'P 1'
#
loop_
_entity.id
_entity.type
_entity.pdbx_description
1 polymer ?
#
loop_
_entity_poly.entity_id
_entity_poly.type
_entity_poly.pdbx_seq_one_letter_code
_entity_poly.pdbx_strand_id
1 'polypeptide(L)'
;MDGGTAPDHRPRSPAHWLAILLCLFPLTFSVCQPRRNVTLALLGDINLGRGVRPSADTFGFLTPHLRAADLALANLESPLSSDPPARKTGDGYNLCAPAAPAEILAEWGLDLLSIANNHRFDCGSEGPSETSALLEEAGLTAIGLADEAVVRQVDGLTLAFLAFDDLSFPLDAGAAAQSIRAAREDGALVIVSVHWGAEYQAAPTNRQQALARQFAAAGA
;
A
#
# COMPACT_ATOMS: atom_id res chain seq x y z
N MET A 1 -75.33 -80.09 -23.58
CA MET A 1 -76.01 -78.96 -22.93
C MET A 1 -74.96 -77.86 -22.83
N ASP A 2 -74.55 -77.28 -23.95
CA ASP A 2 -75.23 -76.24 -24.76
C ASP A 2 -75.10 -74.84 -24.18
N GLY A 3 -74.52 -73.96 -24.99
CA GLY A 3 -74.70 -72.51 -25.00
C GLY A 3 -73.87 -71.75 -23.96
N GLY A 4 -73.05 -70.76 -24.27
CA GLY A 4 -72.95 -69.91 -25.47
C GLY A 4 -72.54 -68.49 -25.04
N THR A 5 -71.93 -67.75 -25.97
CA THR A 5 -71.80 -66.25 -26.02
C THR A 5 -70.96 -65.57 -24.93
N ALA A 6 -70.18 -64.52 -25.14
CA ALA A 6 -69.63 -63.74 -26.27
C ALA A 6 -68.56 -62.79 -25.63
N PRO A 7 -67.63 -62.16 -26.39
CA PRO A 7 -66.52 -61.41 -25.81
C PRO A 7 -66.89 -59.94 -25.53
N ASP A 8 -66.26 -59.33 -24.52
CA ASP A 8 -66.33 -57.88 -24.29
C ASP A 8 -64.93 -57.25 -24.33
N HIS A 9 -64.78 -56.32 -25.27
CA HIS A 9 -63.64 -55.43 -25.43
C HIS A 9 -64.04 -54.05 -24.93
N ARG A 10 -63.34 -53.50 -23.92
CA ARG A 10 -63.01 -52.06 -23.89
C ARG A 10 -61.68 -51.75 -23.18
N PRO A 11 -61.00 -50.65 -23.58
CA PRO A 11 -59.58 -50.42 -23.33
C PRO A 11 -59.34 -49.44 -22.17
N ARG A 12 -58.18 -49.52 -21.50
CA ARG A 12 -57.70 -48.44 -20.61
C ARG A 12 -56.19 -48.20 -20.75
N SER A 13 -55.90 -47.12 -21.49
CA SER A 13 -54.78 -46.15 -21.47
C SER A 13 -53.39 -46.54 -20.92
N PRO A 14 -52.29 -46.18 -21.62
CA PRO A 14 -50.96 -46.15 -21.03
C PRO A 14 -50.84 -44.99 -20.02
N ALA A 15 -50.36 -45.30 -18.82
CA ALA A 15 -50.03 -44.31 -17.81
C ALA A 15 -48.91 -43.39 -18.33
N HIS A 16 -49.24 -42.11 -18.54
CA HIS A 16 -48.28 -41.07 -18.88
C HIS A 16 -47.56 -40.68 -17.58
N TRP A 17 -46.30 -41.08 -17.43
CA TRP A 17 -45.42 -40.54 -16.40
C TRP A 17 -45.01 -39.12 -16.82
N LEU A 18 -45.70 -38.12 -16.27
CA LEU A 18 -45.29 -36.73 -16.38
C LEU A 18 -44.11 -36.50 -15.42
N ALA A 19 -42.88 -36.64 -15.91
CA ALA A 19 -41.70 -36.20 -15.18
C ALA A 19 -41.66 -34.67 -15.18
N ILE A 20 -42.12 -34.04 -14.10
CA ILE A 20 -41.91 -32.62 -13.86
C ILE A 20 -40.43 -32.44 -13.49
N LEU A 21 -39.61 -32.11 -14.49
CA LEU A 21 -38.28 -31.55 -14.28
C LEU A 21 -38.46 -30.15 -13.69
N LEU A 22 -38.46 -30.06 -12.35
CA LEU A 22 -38.25 -28.81 -11.63
C LEU A 22 -36.80 -28.37 -11.93
N CYS A 23 -36.63 -27.58 -12.99
CA CYS A 23 -35.45 -26.77 -13.18
C CYS A 23 -35.40 -25.73 -12.04
N LEU A 24 -34.81 -26.12 -10.90
CA LEU A 24 -34.30 -25.20 -9.90
C LEU A 24 -33.16 -24.42 -10.57
N PHE A 25 -33.51 -23.37 -11.30
CA PHE A 25 -32.56 -22.32 -11.64
C PHE A 25 -32.06 -21.77 -10.30
N PRO A 26 -30.76 -21.86 -9.99
CA PRO A 26 -30.24 -21.10 -8.86
C PRO A 26 -30.44 -19.64 -9.25
N LEU A 27 -31.35 -18.96 -8.55
CA LEU A 27 -31.36 -17.50 -8.52
C LEU A 27 -30.02 -17.11 -7.91
N THR A 28 -29.02 -16.93 -8.77
CA THR A 28 -27.81 -16.21 -8.42
C THR A 28 -28.25 -14.77 -8.20
N PHE A 29 -28.62 -14.47 -6.96
CA PHE A 29 -28.66 -13.09 -6.50
C PHE A 29 -27.24 -12.57 -6.67
N SER A 30 -27.00 -11.90 -7.79
CA SER A 30 -25.84 -11.05 -7.96
C SER A 30 -26.04 -9.89 -7.00
N VAL A 31 -25.66 -10.11 -5.74
CA VAL A 31 -25.60 -9.05 -4.74
C VAL A 31 -24.59 -8.07 -5.32
N CYS A 32 -25.09 -6.90 -5.72
CA CYS A 32 -24.24 -5.79 -6.12
C CYS A 32 -23.36 -5.50 -4.91
N GLN A 33 -22.12 -6.01 -4.91
CA GLN A 33 -21.15 -5.71 -3.88
C GLN A 33 -21.00 -4.18 -3.91
N PRO A 34 -21.26 -3.47 -2.80
CA PRO A 34 -21.04 -2.03 -2.76
C PRO A 34 -19.60 -1.78 -3.23
N ARG A 35 -19.41 -0.78 -4.09
CA ARG A 35 -18.05 -0.42 -4.51
C ARG A 35 -17.25 -0.10 -3.25
N ARG A 36 -16.26 -0.94 -2.95
CA ARG A 36 -15.30 -0.69 -1.88
C ARG A 36 -14.34 0.36 -2.38
N ASN A 37 -14.32 1.50 -1.72
CA ASN A 37 -13.35 2.55 -1.99
C ASN A 37 -12.26 2.40 -0.95
N VAL A 38 -11.02 2.20 -1.40
CA VAL A 38 -9.86 2.31 -0.54
C VAL A 38 -9.32 3.73 -0.62
N THR A 39 -9.06 4.32 0.53
CA THR A 39 -8.60 5.69 0.71
C THR A 39 -7.20 5.68 1.30
N LEU A 40 -6.30 6.44 0.67
CA LEU A 40 -4.93 6.63 1.13
C LEU A 40 -4.73 8.08 1.51
N ALA A 41 -4.17 8.35 2.69
CA ALA A 41 -3.68 9.67 3.06
C ALA A 41 -2.18 9.73 2.80
N LEU A 42 -1.71 10.69 1.99
CA LEU A 42 -0.31 10.82 1.61
C LEU A 42 0.24 12.16 2.12
N LEU A 43 1.16 12.10 3.08
CA LEU A 43 1.91 13.23 3.60
C LEU A 43 3.30 13.30 2.96
N GLY A 44 3.86 14.51 2.93
CA GLY A 44 5.24 14.74 2.51
C GLY A 44 6.24 14.44 3.62
N ASP A 45 7.36 15.14 3.57
CA ASP A 45 8.49 14.95 4.49
C ASP A 45 8.14 15.31 5.93
N ILE A 46 8.43 14.39 6.84
CA ILE A 46 8.43 14.59 8.27
C ILE A 46 9.89 14.67 8.73
N ASN A 47 10.25 15.84 9.26
CA ASN A 47 11.57 16.10 9.84
C ASN A 47 11.46 16.15 11.37
N LEU A 48 12.12 15.20 12.04
CA LEU A 48 12.22 15.09 13.49
C LEU A 48 13.63 15.45 14.00
N GLY A 49 14.58 15.68 13.09
CA GLY A 49 15.94 16.07 13.40
C GLY A 49 16.06 17.52 13.88
N ARG A 50 17.31 17.95 14.11
CA ARG A 50 17.66 19.36 14.41
C ARG A 50 16.91 19.99 15.59
N GLY A 51 16.52 19.18 16.58
CA GLY A 51 15.88 19.65 17.81
C GLY A 51 14.38 19.91 17.67
N VAL A 52 13.74 19.43 16.60
CA VAL A 52 12.29 19.35 16.52
C VAL A 52 11.78 18.48 17.68
N ARG A 53 10.77 18.97 18.40
CA ARG A 53 10.15 18.29 19.54
C ARG A 53 8.66 18.16 19.26
N PRO A 54 8.24 17.10 18.55
CA PRO A 54 6.84 16.93 18.21
C PRO A 54 6.01 16.62 19.47
N SER A 55 4.72 16.91 19.38
CA SER A 55 3.69 16.48 20.33
C SER A 55 2.51 15.86 19.57
N ALA A 56 1.63 15.17 20.29
CA ALA A 56 0.39 14.65 19.71
C ALA A 56 -0.39 15.74 18.95
N ASP A 57 -0.34 16.99 19.43
CA ASP A 57 -1.04 18.13 18.83
C ASP A 57 -0.36 18.71 17.57
N THR A 58 0.90 18.36 17.28
CA THR A 58 1.64 18.90 16.12
C THR A 58 0.88 18.68 14.81
N PHE A 59 0.26 17.51 14.66
CA PHE A 59 -0.65 17.19 13.55
C PHE A 59 -2.10 17.06 13.98
N GLY A 60 -2.52 17.67 15.10
CA GLY A 60 -3.88 17.50 15.64
C GLY A 60 -5.01 17.83 14.65
N PHE A 61 -4.79 18.76 13.72
CA PHE A 61 -5.75 19.05 12.65
C PHE A 61 -5.79 17.96 11.56
N LEU A 62 -4.66 17.30 11.28
CA LEU A 62 -4.54 16.26 10.27
C LEU A 62 -4.91 14.88 10.82
N THR A 63 -4.68 14.61 12.10
CA THR A 63 -4.90 13.31 12.75
C THR A 63 -6.29 12.71 12.48
N PRO A 64 -7.42 13.46 12.54
CA PRO A 64 -8.72 12.90 12.18
C PRO A 64 -8.81 12.42 10.72
N HIS A 65 -8.10 13.07 9.81
CA HIS A 65 -8.07 12.70 8.39
C HIS A 65 -7.15 11.51 8.13
N LEU A 66 -5.99 11.47 8.79
CA LEU A 66 -5.05 10.35 8.71
C LEU A 66 -5.71 9.06 9.22
N ARG A 67 -6.37 9.13 10.38
CA ARG A 67 -7.07 7.99 10.99
C ARG A 67 -8.34 7.56 10.26
N ALA A 68 -8.92 8.42 9.43
CA ALA A 68 -10.11 8.10 8.65
C ALA A 68 -9.77 7.42 7.32
N ALA A 69 -8.52 7.50 6.86
CA ALA A 69 -8.05 6.77 5.70
C ALA A 69 -7.83 5.29 6.04
N ASP A 70 -7.88 4.42 5.04
CA ASP A 70 -7.60 3.00 5.24
C ASP A 70 -6.10 2.73 5.46
N LEU A 71 -5.24 3.56 4.86
CA LEU A 71 -3.81 3.64 5.16
C LEU A 71 -3.33 5.10 5.04
N ALA A 72 -2.49 5.52 5.97
CA ALA A 72 -1.81 6.80 5.95
C ALA A 72 -0.29 6.62 5.82
N LEU A 73 0.31 7.40 4.92
CA LEU A 73 1.71 7.32 4.55
C LEU A 73 2.38 8.68 4.64
N ALA A 74 3.67 8.68 4.96
CA ALA A 74 4.52 9.87 4.86
C ALA A 74 5.95 9.49 4.43
N ASN A 75 6.75 10.49 4.06
CA ASN A 75 8.21 10.31 3.97
C ASN A 75 8.83 10.70 5.31
N LEU A 76 9.51 9.78 5.98
CA LEU A 76 10.28 10.08 7.18
C LEU A 76 11.70 10.48 6.76
N GLU A 77 11.91 11.79 6.68
CA GLU A 77 13.18 12.38 6.24
C GLU A 77 14.29 12.22 7.28
N SER A 78 13.91 12.16 8.54
CA SER A 78 14.85 11.99 9.66
C SER A 78 15.02 10.52 10.00
N PRO A 79 16.21 9.92 9.81
CA PRO A 79 16.47 8.60 10.37
C PRO A 79 16.42 8.69 11.91
N LEU A 80 16.05 7.58 12.54
CA LEU A 80 15.91 7.44 13.98
C LEU A 80 17.05 6.60 14.54
N SER A 81 17.53 6.98 15.71
CA SER A 81 18.50 6.18 16.46
C SER A 81 18.28 6.28 17.96
N SER A 82 18.56 5.19 18.67
CA SER A 82 18.54 5.13 20.13
C SER A 82 19.71 5.90 20.75
N ASP A 83 20.81 6.05 20.00
CA ASP A 83 22.00 6.82 20.39
C ASP A 83 22.38 7.80 19.26
N PRO A 84 21.56 8.85 19.04
CA PRO A 84 21.76 9.75 17.92
C PRO A 84 23.07 10.53 18.09
N PRO A 85 23.94 10.58 17.06
CA PRO A 85 25.20 11.29 17.15
C PRO A 85 24.97 12.78 17.41
N ALA A 86 25.72 13.34 18.36
CA ALA A 86 25.59 14.75 18.73
C ALA A 86 25.86 15.74 17.58
N ARG A 87 26.60 15.32 16.54
CA ARG A 87 26.91 16.09 15.31
C ARG A 87 27.12 15.15 14.12
N LYS A 88 26.83 15.63 12.91
CA LYS A 88 27.22 14.95 11.67
C LYS A 88 28.74 14.80 11.62
N THR A 89 29.20 13.69 11.04
CA THR A 89 30.52 13.63 10.44
C THR A 89 30.40 13.95 8.95
N GLY A 90 30.79 15.15 8.52
CA GLY A 90 30.78 15.58 7.10
C GLY A 90 29.97 16.85 6.80
N ASP A 91 29.83 17.17 5.51
CA ASP A 91 29.11 18.33 5.01
C ASP A 91 27.58 18.09 4.93
N GLY A 92 26.79 19.16 5.03
CA GLY A 92 25.32 19.14 4.97
C GLY A 92 24.63 19.05 6.34
N TYR A 93 23.29 19.03 6.33
CA TYR A 93 22.50 18.93 7.55
C TYR A 93 22.55 17.52 8.14
N ASN A 94 22.53 17.42 9.47
CA ASN A 94 22.26 16.18 10.21
C ASN A 94 20.79 16.18 10.63
N LEU A 95 20.01 15.26 10.06
CA LEU A 95 18.62 15.05 10.41
C LEU A 95 18.42 13.80 11.27
N CYS A 96 19.48 13.15 11.75
CA CYS A 96 19.33 12.07 12.73
C CYS A 96 18.56 12.57 13.95
N ALA A 97 17.51 11.83 14.31
CA ALA A 97 16.62 12.13 15.41
C ALA A 97 16.69 11.01 16.46
N PRO A 98 16.43 11.33 17.74
CA PRO A 98 16.25 10.31 18.76
C PRO A 98 15.14 9.32 18.39
N ALA A 99 15.18 8.11 18.93
CA ALA A 99 14.16 7.07 18.73
C ALA A 99 12.80 7.42 19.37
N ALA A 100 12.81 8.12 20.51
CA ALA A 100 11.61 8.36 21.33
C ALA A 100 10.38 8.93 20.58
N PRO A 101 10.53 9.81 19.56
CA PRO A 101 9.42 10.26 18.73
C PRO A 101 8.79 9.21 17.79
N ALA A 102 9.30 7.98 17.66
CA ALA A 102 8.72 6.97 16.77
C ALA A 102 7.24 6.69 17.10
N GLU A 103 6.90 6.60 18.39
CA GLU A 103 5.53 6.37 18.86
C GLU A 103 4.56 7.48 18.41
N ILE A 104 5.05 8.71 18.30
CA ILE A 104 4.22 9.86 17.92
C ILE A 104 3.72 9.77 16.47
N LEU A 105 4.48 9.11 15.60
CA LEU A 105 4.10 8.91 14.21
C LEU A 105 2.85 8.01 14.13
N ALA A 106 2.79 6.97 14.96
CA ALA A 106 1.61 6.11 15.10
C ALA A 106 0.46 6.84 15.81
N GLU A 107 0.74 7.69 16.80
CA GLU A 107 -0.27 8.54 17.45
C GLU A 107 -0.93 9.55 16.49
N TRP A 108 -0.22 10.01 15.46
CA TRP A 108 -0.83 10.82 14.41
C TRP A 108 -1.70 10.02 13.44
N GLY A 109 -1.65 8.69 13.51
CA GLY A 109 -2.43 7.77 12.68
C GLY A 109 -1.74 7.44 11.36
N LEU A 110 -0.40 7.44 11.31
CA LEU A 110 0.36 6.92 10.18
C LEU A 110 0.48 5.39 10.27
N ASP A 111 0.65 4.74 9.11
CA ASP A 111 0.81 3.29 8.99
C ASP A 111 2.13 2.91 8.31
N LEU A 112 2.49 3.60 7.22
CA LEU A 112 3.71 3.33 6.46
C LEU A 112 4.56 4.57 6.24
N LEU A 113 5.88 4.43 6.35
CA LEU A 113 6.83 5.52 6.21
C LEU A 113 7.87 5.17 5.14
N SER A 114 7.99 6.00 4.10
CA SER A 114 9.15 5.97 3.23
C SER A 114 10.39 6.40 4.01
N ILE A 115 11.46 5.61 3.94
CA ILE A 115 12.79 5.95 4.44
C ILE A 115 13.84 6.02 3.31
N ALA A 116 13.39 5.97 2.06
CA ALA A 116 14.23 6.13 0.87
C ALA A 116 14.36 7.62 0.52
N ASN A 117 15.26 8.29 1.23
CA ASN A 117 15.62 9.69 1.01
C ASN A 117 17.11 9.90 1.28
N ASN A 118 17.63 11.09 0.95
CA ASN A 118 19.05 11.38 1.04
C ASN A 118 19.57 11.56 2.47
N HIS A 119 18.69 11.64 3.45
CA HIS A 119 19.04 11.76 4.86
C HIS A 119 19.07 10.43 5.60
N ARG A 120 18.64 9.33 4.98
CA ARG A 120 18.51 8.00 5.62
C ARG A 120 19.78 7.48 6.33
N PHE A 121 20.96 7.97 5.97
CA PHE A 121 22.26 7.58 6.56
C PHE A 121 22.84 8.61 7.55
N ASP A 122 22.08 9.64 7.94
CA ASP A 122 22.55 10.65 8.88
C ASP A 122 22.80 10.11 10.30
N CYS A 123 22.16 8.98 10.67
CA CYS A 123 22.48 8.22 11.88
C CYS A 123 23.61 7.19 11.70
N GLY A 124 24.35 7.23 10.58
CA GLY A 124 25.41 6.26 10.24
C GLY A 124 24.93 5.18 9.26
N SER A 125 25.82 4.23 8.96
CA SER A 125 25.57 3.18 7.96
C SER A 125 24.39 2.27 8.32
N GLU A 126 24.20 2.00 9.61
CA GLU A 126 23.10 1.19 10.14
C GLU A 126 21.81 1.98 10.32
N GLY A 127 21.84 3.31 10.09
CA GLY A 127 20.71 4.22 10.31
C GLY A 127 19.41 3.74 9.66
N PRO A 128 19.38 3.31 8.39
CA PRO A 128 18.16 2.80 7.78
C PRO A 128 17.60 1.53 8.44
N SER A 129 18.47 0.59 8.80
CA SER A 129 18.07 -0.67 9.44
C SER A 129 17.56 -0.42 10.86
N GLU A 130 18.25 0.42 11.64
CA GLU A 130 17.81 0.83 12.98
C GLU A 130 16.48 1.58 12.91
N THR A 131 16.34 2.53 11.98
CA THR A 131 15.10 3.27 11.76
C THR A 131 13.93 2.32 11.44
N SER A 132 14.15 1.33 10.56
CA SER A 132 13.12 0.35 10.23
C SER A 132 12.69 -0.46 11.45
N ALA A 133 13.63 -0.89 12.29
CA ALA A 133 13.32 -1.64 13.51
C ALA A 133 12.53 -0.79 14.52
N LEU A 134 12.93 0.46 14.73
CA LEU A 134 12.23 1.39 15.63
C LEU A 134 10.81 1.72 15.15
N LEU A 135 10.61 1.83 13.83
CA LEU A 135 9.27 1.98 13.25
C LEU A 135 8.42 0.73 13.48
N GLU A 136 8.99 -0.47 13.28
CA GLU A 136 8.29 -1.73 13.52
C GLU A 136 7.88 -1.90 14.99
N GLU A 137 8.76 -1.55 15.93
CA GLU A 137 8.46 -1.53 17.38
C GLU A 137 7.30 -0.59 17.72
N ALA A 138 7.16 0.52 17.01
CA ALA A 138 6.05 1.48 17.14
C ALA A 138 4.77 1.05 16.38
N GLY A 139 4.76 -0.11 15.73
CA GLY A 139 3.62 -0.60 14.94
C GLY A 139 3.48 0.02 13.55
N LEU A 140 4.54 0.65 13.05
CA LEU A 140 4.62 1.27 11.73
C LEU A 140 5.41 0.37 10.77
N THR A 141 5.41 0.69 9.48
CA THR A 141 6.20 -0.07 8.49
C THR A 141 7.03 0.84 7.62
N ALA A 142 8.33 0.58 7.58
CA ALA A 142 9.25 1.26 6.69
C ALA A 142 9.10 0.74 5.24
N ILE A 143 9.15 1.66 4.28
CA ILE A 143 9.22 1.38 2.84
C ILE A 143 10.56 1.89 2.32
N GLY A 144 11.21 1.11 1.43
CA GLY A 144 12.47 1.50 0.81
C GLY A 144 13.72 1.22 1.65
N LEU A 145 13.64 0.27 2.59
CA LEU A 145 14.84 -0.30 3.21
C LEU A 145 15.67 -1.06 2.16
N ALA A 146 14.98 -1.85 1.35
CA ALA A 146 15.47 -2.61 0.21
C ALA A 146 14.54 -2.39 -1.01
N ASP A 147 14.88 -2.97 -2.16
CA ASP A 147 14.20 -2.72 -3.43
C ASP A 147 12.90 -3.54 -3.63
N GLU A 148 12.48 -4.29 -2.61
CA GLU A 148 11.23 -5.04 -2.58
C GLU A 148 10.02 -4.18 -2.17
N ALA A 149 8.87 -4.51 -2.74
CA ALA A 149 7.62 -3.84 -2.40
C ALA A 149 7.10 -4.29 -1.04
N VAL A 150 6.63 -3.33 -0.23
CA VAL A 150 5.84 -3.62 0.96
C VAL A 150 4.39 -3.83 0.53
N VAL A 151 3.82 -5.00 0.82
CA VAL A 151 2.46 -5.36 0.40
C VAL A 151 1.46 -5.22 1.56
N ARG A 152 0.27 -4.69 1.27
CA ARG A 152 -0.88 -4.63 2.18
C ARG A 152 -2.14 -5.14 1.50
N GLN A 153 -2.98 -5.82 2.27
CA GLN A 153 -4.33 -6.20 1.86
C GLN A 153 -5.32 -5.27 2.54
N VAL A 154 -6.07 -4.51 1.75
CA VAL A 154 -7.09 -3.59 2.26
C VAL A 154 -8.37 -3.85 1.50
N ASP A 155 -9.41 -4.30 2.21
CA ASP A 155 -10.74 -4.53 1.65
C ASP A 155 -10.80 -5.46 0.42
N GLY A 156 -9.82 -6.36 0.30
CA GLY A 156 -9.68 -7.31 -0.81
C GLY A 156 -8.86 -6.78 -1.99
N LEU A 157 -8.27 -5.59 -1.88
CA LEU A 157 -7.26 -5.07 -2.80
C LEU A 157 -5.86 -5.35 -2.26
N THR A 158 -5.00 -5.90 -3.11
CA THR A 158 -3.56 -5.96 -2.90
C THR A 158 -2.95 -4.60 -3.26
N LEU A 159 -2.35 -3.93 -2.30
CA LEU A 159 -1.58 -2.70 -2.50
C LEU A 159 -0.10 -3.00 -2.33
N ALA A 160 0.75 -2.50 -3.22
CA ALA A 160 2.20 -2.65 -3.14
C ALA A 160 2.85 -1.27 -3.09
N PHE A 161 3.69 -1.03 -2.09
CA PHE A 161 4.36 0.25 -1.86
C PHE A 161 5.85 0.13 -2.15
N LEU A 162 6.35 1.02 -3.00
CA LEU A 162 7.77 1.16 -3.32
C LEU A 162 8.20 2.59 -3.03
N ALA A 163 9.42 2.75 -2.53
CA ALA A 163 10.00 4.07 -2.28
C ALA A 163 11.42 4.14 -2.84
N PHE A 164 11.77 5.26 -3.48
CA PHE A 164 13.07 5.46 -4.11
C PHE A 164 13.66 6.83 -3.79
N ASP A 165 14.98 6.93 -3.78
CA ASP A 165 15.74 8.17 -3.66
C ASP A 165 16.46 8.49 -4.99
N ASP A 166 16.25 9.70 -5.51
CA ASP A 166 16.92 10.22 -6.70
C ASP A 166 17.84 11.44 -6.39
N LEU A 167 18.00 11.78 -5.10
CA LEU A 167 18.81 12.90 -4.64
C LEU A 167 20.22 12.48 -4.20
N SER A 168 20.36 11.35 -3.49
CA SER A 168 21.71 10.87 -3.11
C SER A 168 22.56 10.51 -4.32
N PHE A 169 21.95 9.74 -5.22
CA PHE A 169 22.54 9.29 -6.48
C PHE A 169 21.44 9.22 -7.53
N PRO A 170 21.76 9.44 -8.82
CA PRO A 170 20.77 9.25 -9.87
C PRO A 170 20.19 7.84 -9.82
N LEU A 171 18.88 7.74 -9.58
CA LEU A 171 18.14 6.50 -9.54
C LEU A 171 18.29 5.75 -10.88
N ASP A 172 18.54 4.44 -10.81
CA ASP A 172 18.43 3.55 -11.96
C ASP A 172 16.95 3.33 -12.28
N ALA A 173 16.45 4.12 -13.23
CA ALA A 173 15.06 4.07 -13.65
C ALA A 173 14.64 2.71 -14.23
N GLY A 174 15.58 1.98 -14.84
CA GLY A 174 15.32 0.66 -15.43
C GLY A 174 15.08 -0.40 -14.36
N ALA A 175 15.95 -0.43 -13.35
CA ALA A 175 15.81 -1.30 -12.19
C ALA A 175 14.54 -0.97 -11.39
N ALA A 176 14.29 0.31 -11.08
CA ALA A 176 13.08 0.74 -10.37
C ALA A 176 11.80 0.36 -11.14
N ALA A 177 11.78 0.57 -12.47
CA ALA A 177 10.67 0.14 -13.31
C ALA A 177 10.50 -1.38 -13.36
N GLN A 178 11.54 -2.17 -13.10
CA GLN A 178 11.44 -3.62 -12.99
C GLN A 178 10.78 -4.04 -11.68
N SER A 179 11.15 -3.44 -10.55
CA SER A 179 10.47 -3.67 -9.26
C SER A 179 8.99 -3.30 -9.32
N ILE A 180 8.65 -2.18 -9.97
CA ILE A 180 7.26 -1.77 -10.20
C ILE A 180 6.49 -2.79 -11.04
N ARG A 181 7.09 -3.27 -12.15
CA ARG A 181 6.46 -4.30 -13.01
C ARG A 181 6.24 -5.60 -12.26
N ALA A 182 7.22 -6.05 -11.48
CA ALA A 182 7.09 -7.27 -10.69
C ALA A 182 5.91 -7.18 -9.70
N ALA A 183 5.81 -6.09 -8.94
CA ALA A 183 4.69 -5.87 -8.02
C ALA A 183 3.34 -5.80 -8.74
N ARG A 184 3.30 -5.20 -9.95
CA ARG A 184 2.08 -5.13 -10.77
C ARG A 184 1.67 -6.49 -11.33
N GLU A 185 2.64 -7.31 -11.77
CA GLU A 185 2.41 -8.66 -12.29
C GLU A 185 1.85 -9.61 -11.21
N ASP A 186 2.21 -9.38 -9.95
CA ASP A 186 1.63 -10.06 -8.78
C ASP A 186 0.19 -9.62 -8.45
N GLY A 187 -0.41 -8.76 -9.28
CA GLY A 187 -1.80 -8.34 -9.18
C GLY A 187 -2.06 -7.18 -8.21
N ALA A 188 -1.01 -6.48 -7.77
CA ALA A 188 -1.15 -5.32 -6.88
C ALA A 188 -1.50 -4.03 -7.64
N LEU A 189 -2.24 -3.15 -6.96
CA LEU A 189 -2.18 -1.71 -7.24
C LEU A 189 -0.87 -1.18 -6.66
N VAL A 190 -0.01 -0.61 -7.48
CA VAL A 190 1.33 -0.18 -7.07
C VAL A 190 1.33 1.31 -6.75
N ILE A 191 1.82 1.68 -5.57
CA ILE A 191 1.99 3.06 -5.11
C ILE A 191 3.49 3.31 -5.00
N VAL A 192 3.97 4.34 -5.68
CA VAL A 192 5.39 4.70 -5.70
C VAL A 192 5.59 6.06 -5.07
N SER A 193 6.42 6.12 -4.03
CA SER A 193 6.97 7.37 -3.47
C SER A 193 8.38 7.58 -4.02
N VAL A 194 8.70 8.78 -4.49
CA VAL A 194 10.04 9.09 -4.96
C VAL A 194 10.51 10.38 -4.32
N HIS A 195 11.59 10.29 -3.55
CA HIS A 195 12.27 11.43 -2.97
C HIS A 195 13.20 12.02 -4.05
N TRP A 196 12.77 13.14 -4.65
CA TRP A 196 13.39 13.70 -5.86
C TRP A 196 13.19 15.21 -5.99
N GLY A 197 13.85 15.78 -7.00
CA GLY A 197 13.65 17.16 -7.42
C GLY A 197 14.80 18.07 -7.04
N ALA A 198 14.54 19.36 -7.08
CA ALA A 198 15.49 20.38 -6.69
C ALA A 198 14.86 21.22 -5.60
N GLU A 199 15.60 21.42 -4.51
CA GLU A 199 15.13 22.24 -3.40
C GLU A 199 14.70 23.63 -3.89
N TYR A 200 13.63 24.15 -3.29
CA TYR A 200 13.08 25.48 -3.55
C TYR A 200 12.54 25.71 -4.97
N GLN A 201 12.28 24.66 -5.75
CA GLN A 201 11.61 24.76 -7.04
C GLN A 201 10.13 24.37 -6.94
N ALA A 202 9.25 25.19 -7.50
CA ALA A 202 7.81 24.92 -7.52
C ALA A 202 7.38 24.00 -8.66
N ALA A 203 8.17 23.90 -9.72
CA ALA A 203 7.85 23.12 -10.92
C ALA A 203 8.72 21.86 -10.99
N PRO A 204 8.18 20.73 -11.48
CA PRO A 204 8.95 19.51 -11.65
C PRO A 204 9.98 19.66 -12.77
N THR A 205 11.18 19.14 -12.54
CA THR A 205 12.25 19.06 -13.52
C THR A 205 11.91 18.06 -14.65
N ASN A 206 12.60 18.17 -15.79
CA ASN A 206 12.48 17.19 -16.87
C ASN A 206 12.81 15.76 -16.42
N ARG A 207 13.75 15.60 -15.47
CA ARG A 207 14.09 14.29 -14.90
C ARG A 207 12.93 13.70 -14.11
N GLN A 208 12.30 14.49 -13.23
CA GLN A 208 11.12 14.05 -12.47
C GLN A 208 9.97 13.63 -13.41
N GLN A 209 9.71 14.42 -14.45
CA GLN A 209 8.66 14.08 -15.42
C GLN A 209 8.98 12.80 -16.22
N ALA A 210 10.25 12.59 -16.59
CA ALA A 210 10.68 11.40 -17.31
C ALA A 210 10.54 10.13 -16.44
N LEU A 211 11.03 10.18 -15.19
CA LEU A 211 10.90 9.09 -14.23
C LEU A 211 9.43 8.77 -13.95
N ALA A 212 8.60 9.78 -13.67
CA ALA A 212 7.17 9.60 -13.40
C ALA A 212 6.46 8.91 -14.58
N ARG A 213 6.74 9.31 -15.83
CA ARG A 213 6.17 8.65 -17.02
C ARG A 213 6.63 7.20 -17.15
N GLN A 214 7.90 6.94 -16.88
CA GLN A 214 8.45 5.58 -16.94
C GLN A 214 7.83 4.67 -15.87
N PHE A 215 7.63 5.17 -14.66
CA PHE A 215 7.01 4.42 -13.56
C PHE A 215 5.52 4.16 -13.82
N ALA A 216 4.79 5.16 -14.32
CA ALA A 216 3.41 4.97 -14.75
C ALA A 216 3.31 3.92 -15.89
N ALA A 217 4.23 3.96 -16.86
CA ALA A 217 4.28 2.95 -17.92
C ALA A 217 4.65 1.54 -17.41
N ALA A 218 5.37 1.45 -16.28
CA ALA A 218 5.72 0.20 -15.62
C ALA A 218 4.58 -0.39 -14.77
N GLY A 219 3.52 0.39 -14.48
CA GLY A 219 2.34 -0.09 -13.78
C GLY A 219 2.10 0.48 -12.38
N ALA A 220 2.82 1.54 -12.02
CA ALA A 220 2.46 2.44 -10.91
C ALA A 220 1.16 3.21 -11.18
#